data_AF-A0A842U6H1-F1
#
_entry.id   AF-A0A842U6H1-F1
#
_cell.length_a   1.000
_cell.length_b   1.000
_cell.length_c   1.000
_cell.angle_alpha   90.00
_cell.angle_beta   90.00
_cell.angle_gamma   90.00
#
_symmetry.space_group_name_H-M   'P 1'
#
loop_
_entity.id
_entity.type
_entity.pdbx_description
1 polymer ?
#
loop_
_entity_poly.entity_id
_entity_poly.type
_entity_poly.pdbx_seq_one_letter_code
_entity_poly.pdbx_strand_id
1 'polypeptide(L)'
;MPSCYHCGEEFLQEDLIYCPECGQHYCKLHINPIDHECKIVQESLGISNESTPQADLFVNQQNVISTEEQSSQEHPIHRFTPSNNVEDISSAEMRGTTDGSFTWYRKERHIPENAFDPDSGIEFKGIMLPHKSEFFHLLIGGILIFTIGVIGFYNPLLVKLKLTWTILLLASFYTTAFLFHEFGHRQVAKHFGLQTKFRLLTFGMVLTLIGLATGVFSLLFGLTALPTIALPGAVVVLGLNKIDRKTGLCKAAGPTVNLVYGSILLAISFFIPKNLYPLNLFVGVAASLNFMLGLFNMIPVGILDGQNIFKWNKGIYFLLFSALAILLIITYFNIYAPIQTNPYVPESL
;
A
#
# COMPACT_ATOMS: atom_id res chain seq x y z
N MET A 1 36.34 -7.95 24.08
CA MET A 1 35.56 -8.43 25.24
C MET A 1 34.83 -9.72 24.82
N PRO A 2 34.37 -10.59 25.72
CA PRO A 2 33.60 -11.74 25.29
C PRO A 2 32.25 -11.25 24.74
N SER A 3 31.82 -11.78 23.60
CA SER A 3 30.62 -11.34 22.90
C SER A 3 29.65 -12.51 22.68
N CYS A 4 28.37 -12.18 22.55
CA CYS A 4 27.34 -13.17 22.23
C CYS A 4 27.52 -13.64 20.78
N TYR A 5 27.60 -14.96 20.56
CA TYR A 5 27.79 -15.53 19.22
C TYR A 5 26.65 -15.20 18.24
N HIS A 6 25.42 -14.98 18.73
CA HIS A 6 24.26 -14.70 17.88
C HIS A 6 24.11 -13.20 17.51
N CYS A 7 24.18 -12.29 18.49
CA CYS A 7 23.96 -10.85 18.23
C CYS A 7 25.23 -10.03 18.09
N GLY A 8 26.40 -10.58 18.43
CA GLY A 8 27.69 -9.89 18.33
C GLY A 8 27.92 -8.77 19.35
N GLU A 9 26.96 -8.49 20.24
CA GLU A 9 27.11 -7.50 21.31
C GLU A 9 28.11 -7.98 22.38
N GLU A 10 28.91 -7.04 22.89
CA GLU A 10 29.90 -7.27 23.93
C GLU A 10 29.23 -7.28 25.31
N PHE A 11 29.52 -8.30 26.11
CA PHE A 11 29.00 -8.45 27.47
C PHE A 11 30.15 -8.64 28.46
N LEU A 12 29.87 -8.41 29.74
CA LEU A 12 30.77 -8.86 30.80
C LEU A 12 30.75 -10.40 30.84
N GLN A 13 31.88 -11.02 31.17
CA GLN A 13 32.04 -12.47 31.10
C GLN A 13 31.04 -13.24 31.99
N GLU A 14 30.53 -12.60 33.04
CA GLU A 14 29.52 -13.14 33.97
C GLU A 14 28.10 -13.18 33.37
N ASP A 15 27.85 -12.43 32.29
CA ASP A 15 26.55 -12.34 31.62
C ASP A 15 26.43 -13.24 30.38
N LEU A 16 27.50 -13.95 30.03
CA LEU A 16 27.53 -14.92 28.94
C LEU A 16 27.37 -16.33 29.48
N ILE A 17 26.42 -17.04 28.91
CA ILE A 17 26.04 -18.38 29.34
C ILE A 17 26.44 -19.37 28.24
N TYR A 18 27.13 -20.43 28.65
CA TYR A 18 27.62 -21.47 27.76
C TYR A 18 26.50 -22.46 27.41
N CYS A 19 26.35 -22.77 26.12
CA CYS A 19 25.44 -23.82 25.66
C CYS A 19 26.21 -25.15 25.50
N PRO A 20 25.81 -26.24 26.19
CA PRO A 20 26.50 -27.53 26.11
C PRO A 20 26.29 -28.27 24.79
N GLU A 21 25.24 -27.95 24.04
CA GLU A 21 24.90 -28.63 22.78
C GLU A 21 25.77 -28.14 21.61
N CYS A 22 25.90 -26.83 21.43
CA CYS A 22 26.67 -26.24 20.32
C CYS A 22 28.05 -25.71 20.73
N GLY A 23 28.36 -25.66 22.03
CA GLY A 23 29.66 -25.28 22.56
C GLY A 23 29.98 -23.77 22.50
N GLN A 24 28.99 -22.91 22.27
CA GLN A 24 29.16 -21.46 22.14
C GLN A 24 28.59 -20.67 23.32
N HIS A 25 28.97 -19.40 23.44
CA HIS A 25 28.54 -18.48 24.51
C HIS A 25 27.50 -17.48 23.99
N TYR A 26 26.41 -17.32 24.75
CA TYR A 26 25.27 -16.49 24.38
C TYR A 26 24.86 -15.58 25.53
N CYS A 27 24.29 -14.42 25.20
CA CYS A 27 23.68 -13.56 26.23
C CYS A 27 22.36 -14.17 26.72
N LYS A 28 21.86 -13.68 27.86
CA LYS A 28 20.60 -14.14 28.48
C LYS A 28 19.38 -14.16 27.54
N LEU A 29 19.37 -13.32 26.50
CA LEU A 29 18.30 -13.27 25.50
C LEU A 29 18.42 -14.36 24.41
N HIS A 30 19.61 -14.93 24.21
CA HIS A 30 19.90 -15.90 23.16
C HIS A 30 20.38 -17.25 23.71
N ILE A 31 20.21 -17.52 25.01
CA ILE A 31 20.60 -18.81 25.61
C ILE A 31 19.76 -19.98 25.09
N ASN A 32 18.50 -19.73 24.75
CA ASN A 32 17.58 -20.76 24.30
C ASN A 32 18.05 -21.33 22.94
N PRO A 33 18.22 -22.65 22.81
CA PRO A 33 18.70 -23.29 21.58
C PRO A 33 17.94 -22.93 20.31
N ILE A 34 16.66 -22.58 20.42
CA ILE A 34 15.85 -22.15 19.28
C ILE A 34 16.16 -20.69 18.90
N ASP A 35 16.41 -19.82 19.87
CA ASP A 35 16.63 -18.38 19.68
C ASP A 35 18.02 -18.04 19.12
N HIS A 36 18.97 -18.97 19.20
CA HIS A 36 20.28 -18.86 18.55
C HIS A 36 20.49 -19.87 17.39
N GLU A 37 19.40 -20.44 16.88
CA GLU A 37 19.40 -21.35 15.74
C GLU A 37 20.36 -22.55 15.89
N CYS A 38 20.34 -23.21 17.05
CA CYS A 38 21.14 -24.40 17.31
C CYS A 38 20.73 -25.56 16.40
N LYS A 39 21.52 -25.81 15.36
CA LYS A 39 21.26 -26.87 14.38
C LYS A 39 21.06 -28.25 15.00
N ILE A 40 21.84 -28.60 16.03
CA ILE A 40 21.77 -29.91 16.71
C ILE A 40 20.40 -30.11 17.39
N VAL A 41 19.87 -29.04 18.02
CA VAL A 41 18.57 -29.09 18.69
C VAL A 41 17.41 -28.97 17.68
N GLN A 42 17.60 -28.23 16.58
CA GLN A 42 16.60 -28.17 15.51
C GLN A 42 16.44 -29.52 14.80
N GLU A 43 17.54 -30.23 14.54
CA GLU A 43 17.54 -31.56 13.93
C GLU A 43 16.90 -32.61 14.85
N SER A 44 17.18 -32.57 16.16
CA SER A 44 16.56 -33.51 17.11
C SER A 44 15.06 -33.28 17.33
N LEU A 45 14.57 -32.06 17.06
CA LEU A 45 13.16 -31.69 17.11
C LEU A 45 12.44 -31.83 15.75
N GLY A 46 13.12 -32.27 14.69
CA GLY A 46 12.54 -32.43 13.35
C GLY A 46 12.15 -31.09 12.69
N ILE A 47 12.75 -29.97 13.11
CA ILE A 47 12.49 -28.64 12.56
C ILE A 47 13.38 -28.46 11.32
N SER A 48 12.89 -28.84 10.15
CA SER A 48 13.56 -28.56 8.87
C SER A 48 13.25 -27.13 8.41
N ASN A 49 14.16 -26.20 8.62
CA ASN A 49 14.15 -24.91 7.93
C ASN A 49 14.63 -25.11 6.49
N GLU A 50 13.71 -25.41 5.56
CA GLU A 50 13.98 -25.21 4.14
C GLU A 50 14.01 -23.70 3.83
N SER A 51 15.18 -23.09 4.04
CA SER A 51 15.61 -21.95 3.23
C SER A 51 17.09 -21.69 3.48
N THR A 52 17.95 -22.22 2.61
CA THR A 52 19.27 -21.63 2.39
C THR A 52 19.49 -21.49 0.88
N PRO A 53 20.10 -20.39 0.40
CA PRO A 53 20.15 -20.04 -1.02
C PRO A 53 21.07 -20.99 -1.78
N GLN A 54 20.65 -21.43 -2.97
CA GLN A 54 21.54 -22.05 -3.94
C GLN A 54 22.61 -21.04 -4.35
N ALA A 55 23.86 -21.34 -4.00
CA ALA A 55 25.06 -20.80 -4.61
C ALA A 55 25.65 -21.87 -5.51
N ASP A 56 25.93 -21.48 -6.75
CA ASP A 56 26.51 -22.27 -7.84
C ASP A 56 27.77 -23.03 -7.42
N LEU A 57 27.84 -24.33 -7.69
CA LEU A 57 29.10 -25.03 -7.91
C LEU A 57 28.89 -26.15 -8.95
N PHE A 58 29.43 -25.91 -10.14
CA PHE A 58 29.68 -26.89 -11.19
C PHE A 58 30.52 -28.06 -10.67
N VAL A 59 30.05 -29.31 -10.80
CA VAL A 59 30.91 -30.47 -11.12
C VAL A 59 30.11 -31.49 -11.94
N ASN A 60 30.80 -31.93 -12.99
CA ASN A 60 30.48 -32.87 -14.05
C ASN A 60 30.81 -34.32 -13.61
N GLN A 61 29.93 -35.32 -13.79
CA GLN A 61 30.26 -36.63 -14.38
C GLN A 61 29.11 -37.67 -14.34
N GLN A 62 28.61 -37.96 -15.55
CA GLN A 62 28.47 -39.28 -16.19
C GLN A 62 27.98 -40.53 -15.40
N ASN A 63 26.90 -41.10 -15.95
CA ASN A 63 26.61 -42.52 -16.24
C ASN A 63 26.68 -43.57 -15.11
N VAL A 64 25.57 -44.28 -14.87
CA VAL A 64 25.41 -45.74 -15.11
C VAL A 64 23.92 -46.08 -15.27
N ILE A 65 23.64 -47.03 -16.17
CA ILE A 65 22.35 -47.54 -16.69
C ILE A 65 21.98 -48.88 -16.02
N SER A 66 20.66 -49.17 -15.91
CA SER A 66 19.96 -50.49 -15.79
C SER A 66 20.18 -51.34 -14.51
N THR A 67 19.23 -52.11 -13.95
CA THR A 67 18.12 -52.93 -14.50
C THR A 67 17.18 -53.40 -13.35
N GLU A 68 15.93 -53.77 -13.70
CA GLU A 68 14.98 -54.81 -13.19
C GLU A 68 15.24 -55.52 -11.83
N GLU A 69 14.29 -55.95 -10.97
CA GLU A 69 13.07 -56.73 -11.21
C GLU A 69 12.24 -56.94 -9.90
N GLN A 70 10.93 -57.18 -10.07
CA GLN A 70 9.85 -57.76 -9.23
C GLN A 70 10.08 -58.26 -7.77
N SER A 71 9.11 -57.95 -6.89
CA SER A 71 8.34 -58.97 -6.12
C SER A 71 7.19 -58.34 -5.31
N SER A 72 6.00 -58.86 -5.58
CA SER A 72 4.69 -58.65 -4.97
C SER A 72 4.55 -59.12 -3.52
N GLN A 73 3.75 -58.42 -2.71
CA GLN A 73 2.88 -59.02 -1.69
C GLN A 73 1.76 -58.04 -1.28
N GLU A 74 0.52 -58.43 -1.56
CA GLU A 74 -0.73 -57.77 -1.18
C GLU A 74 -1.14 -58.09 0.27
N HIS A 75 -1.70 -57.11 0.99
CA HIS A 75 -2.64 -57.35 2.09
C HIS A 75 -3.58 -56.14 2.28
N PRO A 76 -4.78 -56.33 2.86
CA PRO A 76 -6.02 -55.87 2.24
C PRO A 76 -6.54 -54.53 2.76
N ILE A 77 -7.38 -53.96 1.89
CA ILE A 77 -8.15 -52.73 2.00
C ILE A 77 -9.09 -52.76 3.21
N HIS A 78 -8.83 -51.90 4.21
CA HIS A 78 -9.89 -51.39 5.09
C HIS A 78 -10.33 -50.01 4.61
N ARG A 79 -11.49 -49.99 3.95
CA ARG A 79 -12.22 -48.79 3.57
C ARG A 79 -12.86 -48.19 4.83
N PHE A 80 -12.21 -47.19 5.43
CA PHE A 80 -12.86 -46.26 6.35
C PHE A 80 -13.20 -44.98 5.58
N THR A 81 -14.48 -44.76 5.33
CA THR A 81 -15.03 -43.43 5.01
C THR A 81 -15.04 -42.59 6.28
N PRO A 82 -14.42 -41.39 6.32
CA PRO A 82 -14.75 -40.42 7.35
C PRO A 82 -15.94 -39.60 6.88
N SER A 83 -16.99 -39.65 7.69
CA SER A 83 -18.13 -38.74 7.71
C SER A 83 -17.66 -37.29 7.69
N ASN A 84 -18.31 -36.47 6.87
CA ASN A 84 -18.24 -35.01 6.94
C ASN A 84 -18.82 -34.54 8.29
N ASN A 85 -17.98 -34.45 9.31
CA ASN A 85 -18.22 -33.60 10.47
C ASN A 85 -17.11 -32.55 10.48
N VAL A 86 -17.43 -31.39 9.90
CA VAL A 86 -16.69 -30.15 10.15
C VAL A 86 -17.00 -29.79 11.61
N GLU A 87 -16.16 -30.26 12.52
CA GLU A 87 -16.15 -29.76 13.89
C GLU A 87 -15.42 -28.41 13.90
N ASP A 88 -16.18 -27.39 14.30
CA ASP A 88 -15.71 -26.06 14.66
C ASP A 88 -14.47 -26.15 15.57
N ILE A 89 -13.29 -25.80 15.04
CA ILE A 89 -12.12 -25.49 15.88
C ILE A 89 -12.33 -24.08 16.44
N SER A 90 -13.31 -23.97 17.33
CA SER A 90 -13.42 -22.86 18.27
C SER A 90 -12.51 -23.17 19.46
N SER A 91 -11.72 -22.17 19.87
CA SER A 91 -10.82 -22.18 21.03
C SER A 91 -9.76 -23.29 21.07
N ALA A 92 -8.53 -22.95 20.65
CA ALA A 92 -7.35 -23.63 21.18
C ALA A 92 -7.32 -23.38 22.70
N GLU A 93 -7.79 -24.37 23.48
CA GLU A 93 -7.66 -24.42 24.93
C GLU A 93 -6.20 -24.15 25.31
N MET A 94 -5.97 -23.14 26.15
CA MET A 94 -4.73 -23.03 26.90
C MET A 94 -4.65 -24.23 27.85
N ARG A 95 -3.94 -25.28 27.47
CA ARG A 95 -3.55 -26.34 28.39
C ARG A 95 -2.27 -25.90 29.09
N GLY A 96 -2.44 -25.37 30.30
CA GLY A 96 -1.33 -25.23 31.24
C GLY A 96 -0.79 -26.60 31.61
N THR A 97 0.52 -26.78 31.59
CA THR A 97 1.17 -27.98 32.07
C THR A 97 1.09 -28.03 33.60
N THR A 98 0.93 -29.23 34.17
CA THR A 98 0.83 -29.46 35.63
C THR A 98 2.14 -29.23 36.39
N ASP A 99 3.22 -28.85 35.70
CA ASP A 99 4.57 -28.64 36.25
C ASP A 99 4.89 -27.17 36.58
N GLY A 100 3.94 -26.25 36.35
CA GLY A 100 4.12 -24.83 36.64
C GLY A 100 4.98 -24.07 35.62
N SER A 101 5.30 -24.67 34.47
CA SER A 101 5.97 -23.97 33.37
C SER A 101 4.95 -23.24 32.48
N PHE A 102 5.19 -21.95 32.20
CA PHE A 102 4.36 -21.18 31.27
C PHE A 102 5.08 -21.10 29.91
N THR A 103 4.62 -21.85 28.92
CA THR A 103 5.06 -21.70 27.52
C THR A 103 4.26 -20.59 26.84
N TRP A 104 4.92 -19.48 26.54
CA TRP A 104 4.35 -18.39 25.75
C TRP A 104 4.50 -18.67 24.27
N TYR A 105 3.39 -18.97 23.58
CA TYR A 105 3.38 -19.05 22.13
C TYR A 105 3.05 -17.67 21.55
N ARG A 106 3.87 -17.19 20.60
CA ARG A 106 3.49 -16.05 19.77
C ARG A 106 2.30 -16.50 18.95
N LYS A 107 1.11 -15.98 19.25
CA LYS A 107 -0.08 -16.20 18.43
C LYS A 107 0.19 -15.62 17.04
N GLU A 108 0.58 -16.48 16.11
CA GLU A 108 0.57 -16.12 14.69
C GLU A 108 -0.86 -15.70 14.37
N ARG A 109 -1.04 -14.43 13.99
CA ARG A 109 -2.35 -13.95 13.56
C ARG A 109 -2.59 -14.59 12.21
N HIS A 110 -3.27 -15.73 12.22
CA HIS A 110 -3.79 -16.32 11.00
C HIS A 110 -4.71 -15.30 10.34
N ILE A 111 -4.25 -14.72 9.22
CA ILE A 111 -5.08 -13.83 8.41
C ILE A 111 -6.05 -14.75 7.68
N PRO A 112 -7.37 -14.66 7.91
CA PRO A 112 -8.33 -15.53 7.27
C PRO A 112 -8.32 -15.32 5.75
N GLU A 113 -8.74 -16.33 4.99
CA GLU A 113 -8.73 -16.31 3.51
C GLU A 113 -9.48 -15.11 2.90
N ASN A 114 -10.48 -14.59 3.62
CA ASN A 114 -11.13 -13.32 3.33
C ASN A 114 -11.25 -12.47 4.60
N ALA A 115 -10.23 -11.67 4.92
CA ALA A 115 -10.24 -10.80 6.10
C ALA A 115 -11.25 -9.65 6.06
N PHE A 116 -11.92 -9.44 4.93
CA PHE A 116 -12.98 -8.43 4.82
C PHE A 116 -14.38 -9.06 4.89
N ASP A 117 -14.47 -10.35 5.18
CA ASP A 117 -15.73 -11.04 5.45
C ASP A 117 -16.28 -10.61 6.82
N PRO A 118 -17.59 -10.34 6.98
CA PRO A 118 -18.19 -10.12 8.29
C PRO A 118 -17.86 -11.22 9.31
N ASP A 119 -17.71 -12.47 8.85
CA ASP A 119 -17.47 -13.63 9.71
C ASP A 119 -15.96 -13.89 9.96
N SER A 120 -15.08 -13.01 9.45
CA SER A 120 -13.63 -13.15 9.59
C SER A 120 -13.09 -12.91 11.01
N GLY A 121 -13.92 -12.38 11.91
CA GLY A 121 -13.54 -12.03 13.28
C GLY A 121 -12.59 -10.82 13.39
N ILE A 122 -12.32 -10.11 12.29
CA ILE A 122 -11.46 -8.91 12.27
C ILE A 122 -12.32 -7.66 12.33
N GLU A 123 -12.22 -6.92 13.43
CA GLU A 123 -12.84 -5.61 13.57
C GLU A 123 -11.94 -4.49 13.01
N PHE A 124 -12.36 -3.88 11.90
CA PHE A 124 -11.70 -2.70 11.36
C PHE A 124 -12.20 -1.42 12.05
N LYS A 125 -11.40 -0.90 12.99
CA LYS A 125 -11.68 0.41 13.60
C LYS A 125 -11.55 1.52 12.56
N GLY A 126 -12.55 2.41 12.50
CA GLY A 126 -12.52 3.60 11.65
C GLY A 126 -12.95 3.40 10.20
N ILE A 127 -13.42 2.21 9.82
CA ILE A 127 -14.06 1.97 8.51
C ILE A 127 -15.57 2.18 8.66
N MET A 128 -16.15 3.04 7.82
CA MET A 128 -17.61 3.15 7.75
C MET A 128 -18.19 1.99 6.93
N LEU A 129 -19.37 1.51 7.30
CA LEU A 129 -20.13 0.48 6.55
C LEU A 129 -19.25 -0.70 6.04
N PRO A 130 -18.54 -1.41 6.94
CA PRO A 130 -17.53 -2.41 6.56
C PRO A 130 -18.11 -3.59 5.75
N HIS A 131 -19.37 -3.94 5.99
CA HIS A 131 -20.10 -5.02 5.33
C HIS A 131 -20.55 -4.69 3.89
N LYS A 132 -20.47 -3.42 3.46
CA LYS A 132 -20.85 -3.04 2.08
C LYS A 132 -19.74 -3.38 1.09
N SER A 133 -20.10 -3.50 -0.19
CA SER A 133 -19.15 -3.82 -1.26
C SER A 133 -18.13 -2.70 -1.49
N GLU A 134 -16.94 -3.05 -1.99
CA GLU A 134 -15.91 -2.07 -2.36
C GLU A 134 -16.43 -1.06 -3.39
N PHE A 135 -17.25 -1.51 -4.34
CA PHE A 135 -17.89 -0.63 -5.33
C PHE A 135 -18.75 0.45 -4.68
N PHE A 136 -19.49 0.12 -3.62
CA PHE A 136 -20.31 1.10 -2.90
C PHE A 136 -19.46 2.20 -2.26
N HIS A 137 -18.32 1.82 -1.66
CA HIS A 137 -17.34 2.76 -1.09
C HIS A 137 -16.74 3.66 -2.17
N LEU A 138 -16.33 3.07 -3.30
CA LEU A 138 -15.79 3.81 -4.45
C LEU A 138 -16.80 4.79 -5.03
N LEU A 139 -18.07 4.39 -5.16
CA LEU A 139 -19.13 5.23 -5.68
C LEU A 139 -19.34 6.47 -4.80
N ILE A 140 -19.48 6.29 -3.49
CA ILE A 140 -19.65 7.41 -2.55
C ILE A 140 -18.41 8.30 -2.54
N GLY A 141 -17.21 7.72 -2.44
CA GLY A 141 -15.96 8.48 -2.47
C GLY A 141 -15.82 9.30 -3.76
N GLY A 142 -16.12 8.68 -4.91
CA GLY A 142 -16.09 9.35 -6.21
C GLY A 142 -17.09 10.48 -6.34
N ILE A 143 -18.34 10.29 -5.88
CA ILE A 143 -19.37 11.35 -5.87
C ILE A 143 -18.94 12.53 -4.98
N LEU A 144 -18.36 12.26 -3.82
CA LEU A 144 -17.90 13.31 -2.91
C LEU A 144 -16.76 14.12 -3.51
N ILE A 145 -15.72 13.45 -4.03
CA ILE A 145 -14.60 14.14 -4.68
C ILE A 145 -15.08 14.92 -5.91
N PHE A 146 -15.99 14.37 -6.70
CA PHE A 146 -16.57 15.06 -7.84
C PHE A 146 -17.33 16.31 -7.42
N THR A 147 -18.17 16.21 -6.38
CA THR A 147 -18.94 17.35 -5.84
C THR A 147 -18.01 18.44 -5.31
N ILE A 148 -16.95 18.06 -4.59
CA ILE A 148 -15.92 18.99 -4.11
C ILE A 148 -15.21 19.65 -5.29
N GLY A 149 -14.91 18.90 -6.35
CA GLY A 149 -14.35 19.45 -7.58
C GLY A 149 -15.28 20.48 -8.23
N VAL A 150 -16.58 20.19 -8.36
CA VAL A 150 -17.56 21.13 -8.93
C VAL A 150 -17.63 22.41 -8.13
N ILE A 151 -17.65 22.33 -6.80
CA ILE A 151 -17.69 23.50 -5.91
C ILE A 151 -16.36 24.27 -5.98
N GLY A 152 -15.23 23.55 -5.89
CA GLY A 152 -13.89 24.15 -5.84
C GLY A 152 -13.46 24.80 -7.15
N PHE A 153 -13.90 24.30 -8.31
CA PHE A 153 -13.62 24.88 -9.62
C PHE A 153 -14.71 25.85 -10.09
N TYR A 154 -15.76 26.08 -9.30
CA TYR A 154 -16.79 27.05 -9.63
C TYR A 154 -16.17 28.45 -9.74
N ASN A 155 -16.33 29.07 -10.92
CA ASN A 155 -15.85 30.42 -11.17
C ASN A 155 -16.93 31.21 -11.93
N PRO A 156 -17.42 32.35 -11.38
CA PRO A 156 -18.44 33.17 -12.04
C PRO A 156 -18.05 33.65 -13.44
N LEU A 157 -16.74 33.85 -13.69
CA LEU A 157 -16.23 34.24 -15.00
C LEU A 157 -16.43 33.13 -16.03
N LEU A 158 -16.19 31.86 -15.66
CA LEU A 158 -16.40 30.72 -16.55
C LEU A 158 -17.87 30.58 -16.92
N VAL A 159 -18.78 30.84 -15.97
CA VAL A 159 -20.23 30.85 -16.23
C VAL A 159 -20.61 31.97 -17.19
N LYS A 160 -20.11 33.19 -16.96
CA LYS A 160 -20.36 34.36 -17.83
C LYS A 160 -19.86 34.12 -19.26
N LEU A 161 -18.74 33.42 -19.41
CA LEU A 161 -18.15 33.06 -20.70
C LEU A 161 -18.77 31.81 -21.35
N LYS A 162 -19.83 31.22 -20.76
CA LYS A 162 -20.48 29.97 -21.21
C LYS A 162 -19.52 28.77 -21.27
N LEU A 163 -18.50 28.74 -20.41
CA LEU A 163 -17.49 27.69 -20.28
C LEU A 163 -17.79 26.72 -19.13
N THR A 164 -19.05 26.57 -18.71
CA THR A 164 -19.43 25.70 -17.57
C THR A 164 -19.00 24.24 -17.74
N TRP A 165 -18.83 23.77 -18.99
CA TRP A 165 -18.32 22.43 -19.28
C TRP A 165 -16.91 22.19 -18.71
N THR A 166 -16.09 23.23 -18.56
CA THR A 166 -14.72 23.12 -18.03
C THR A 166 -14.72 22.77 -16.55
N ILE A 167 -15.72 23.25 -15.79
CA ILE A 167 -15.91 22.92 -14.37
C ILE A 167 -16.17 21.41 -14.23
N LEU A 168 -17.08 20.86 -15.04
CA LEU A 168 -17.39 19.43 -15.03
C LEU A 168 -16.20 18.57 -15.50
N LEU A 169 -15.45 19.05 -16.50
CA LEU A 169 -14.24 18.40 -16.98
C LEU A 169 -13.17 18.34 -15.88
N LEU A 170 -12.87 19.46 -15.23
CA LEU A 170 -11.88 19.51 -14.14
C LEU A 170 -12.30 18.67 -12.94
N ALA A 171 -13.58 18.72 -12.54
CA ALA A 171 -14.11 17.88 -11.48
C ALA A 171 -13.95 16.38 -11.82
N SER A 172 -14.19 16.00 -13.08
CA SER A 172 -13.99 14.62 -13.55
C SER A 172 -12.53 14.20 -13.47
N PHE A 173 -11.61 15.04 -13.97
CA PHE A 173 -10.17 14.75 -13.91
C PHE A 173 -9.67 14.67 -12.47
N TYR A 174 -10.14 15.55 -11.58
CA TYR A 174 -9.84 15.52 -10.16
C TYR A 174 -10.28 14.20 -9.50
N THR A 175 -11.50 13.75 -9.79
CA THR A 175 -11.99 12.44 -9.33
C THR A 175 -11.17 11.28 -9.89
N THR A 176 -10.84 11.28 -11.18
CA THR A 176 -10.02 10.21 -11.76
C THR A 176 -8.60 10.21 -11.23
N ALA A 177 -8.00 11.37 -10.94
CA ALA A 177 -6.69 11.46 -10.32
C ALA A 177 -6.68 10.77 -8.96
N PHE A 178 -7.68 11.04 -8.11
CA PHE A 178 -7.85 10.35 -6.83
C PHE A 178 -8.09 8.84 -7.00
N LEU A 179 -9.02 8.44 -7.86
CA LEU A 179 -9.35 7.02 -8.03
C LEU A 179 -8.18 6.21 -8.59
N PHE A 180 -7.45 6.75 -9.56
CA PHE A 180 -6.30 6.08 -10.15
C PHE A 180 -5.14 6.01 -9.16
N HIS A 181 -4.93 7.04 -8.35
CA HIS A 181 -3.98 7.01 -7.23
C HIS A 181 -4.25 5.82 -6.29
N GLU A 182 -5.48 5.72 -5.80
CA GLU A 182 -5.89 4.63 -4.90
C GLU A 182 -5.80 3.26 -5.60
N PHE A 183 -6.21 3.17 -6.87
CA PHE A 183 -6.05 1.94 -7.65
C PHE A 183 -4.58 1.55 -7.84
N GLY A 184 -3.65 2.51 -7.90
CA GLY A 184 -2.21 2.26 -7.89
C GLY A 184 -1.79 1.46 -6.66
N HIS A 185 -2.15 1.92 -5.46
CA HIS A 185 -1.88 1.19 -4.21
C HIS A 185 -2.49 -0.21 -4.24
N ARG A 186 -3.76 -0.31 -4.62
CA ARG A 186 -4.50 -1.57 -4.67
C ARG A 186 -3.85 -2.58 -5.62
N GLN A 187 -3.43 -2.14 -6.81
CA GLN A 187 -2.87 -3.01 -7.82
C GLN A 187 -1.52 -3.60 -7.38
N VAL A 188 -0.68 -2.78 -6.75
CA VAL A 188 0.61 -3.25 -6.21
C VAL A 188 0.42 -4.15 -4.99
N ALA A 189 -0.55 -3.84 -4.10
CA ALA A 189 -0.89 -4.73 -3.00
C ALA A 189 -1.36 -6.11 -3.48
N LYS A 190 -2.24 -6.15 -4.49
CA LYS A 190 -2.68 -7.41 -5.12
C LYS A 190 -1.54 -8.18 -5.76
N HIS A 191 -0.61 -7.49 -6.42
CA HIS A 191 0.58 -8.12 -6.98
C HIS A 191 1.44 -8.83 -5.92
N PHE A 192 1.49 -8.30 -4.70
CA PHE A 192 2.16 -8.95 -3.56
C PHE A 192 1.32 -10.03 -2.86
N GLY A 193 0.16 -10.40 -3.39
CA GLY A 193 -0.75 -11.37 -2.77
C GLY A 193 -1.41 -10.86 -1.48
N LEU A 194 -1.40 -9.55 -1.24
CA LEU A 194 -1.99 -8.96 -0.04
C LEU A 194 -3.50 -8.75 -0.22
N GLN A 195 -4.26 -9.00 0.83
CA GLN A 195 -5.68 -8.69 0.86
C GLN A 195 -5.88 -7.18 0.95
N THR A 196 -6.64 -6.63 0.01
CA THR A 196 -6.86 -5.19 -0.10
C THR A 196 -8.24 -4.84 -0.61
N LYS A 197 -8.85 -3.79 -0.03
CA LYS A 197 -10.11 -3.19 -0.49
C LYS A 197 -10.09 -1.68 -0.25
N PHE A 198 -10.65 -0.92 -1.20
CA PHE A 198 -10.98 0.49 -0.96
C PHE A 198 -12.12 0.61 0.05
N ARG A 199 -11.94 1.46 1.07
CA ARG A 199 -12.89 1.64 2.16
C ARG A 199 -12.98 3.12 2.54
N LEU A 200 -14.19 3.60 2.81
CA LEU A 200 -14.38 4.92 3.40
C LEU A 200 -13.93 4.91 4.86
N LEU A 201 -13.14 5.92 5.24
CA LEU A 201 -12.64 6.07 6.59
C LEU A 201 -13.44 7.14 7.31
N THR A 202 -13.87 6.86 8.54
CA THR A 202 -14.69 7.79 9.34
C THR A 202 -14.00 9.14 9.49
N PHE A 203 -12.72 9.15 9.87
CA PHE A 203 -11.94 10.38 10.01
C PHE A 203 -11.84 11.15 8.70
N GLY A 204 -11.54 10.45 7.61
CA GLY A 204 -11.43 11.02 6.28
C GLY A 204 -12.74 11.63 5.77
N MET A 205 -13.87 10.99 6.08
CA MET A 205 -15.21 11.46 5.75
C MET A 205 -15.61 12.69 6.56
N VAL A 206 -15.26 12.76 7.84
CA VAL A 206 -15.47 13.98 8.65
C VAL A 206 -14.70 15.15 8.03
N LEU A 207 -13.42 14.98 7.68
CA LEU A 207 -12.64 16.02 7.00
C LEU A 207 -13.26 16.42 5.65
N THR A 208 -13.72 15.44 4.88
CA THR A 208 -14.36 15.67 3.57
C THR A 208 -15.67 16.46 3.72
N LEU A 209 -16.47 16.17 4.73
CA LEU A 209 -17.72 16.90 5.01
C LEU A 209 -17.48 18.31 5.52
N ILE A 210 -16.47 18.51 6.38
CA ILE A 210 -16.04 19.86 6.80
C ILE A 210 -15.59 20.64 5.57
N GLY A 211 -14.77 20.02 4.71
CA GLY A 211 -14.35 20.55 3.43
C GLY A 211 -15.52 21.01 2.57
N LEU A 212 -16.50 20.14 2.36
CA LEU A 212 -17.73 20.45 1.62
C LEU A 212 -18.48 21.64 2.24
N ALA A 213 -18.68 21.64 3.55
CA ALA A 213 -19.38 22.73 4.25
C ALA A 213 -18.65 24.07 4.09
N THR A 214 -17.32 24.07 4.23
CA THR A 214 -16.50 25.28 4.03
C THR A 214 -16.51 25.76 2.58
N GLY A 215 -16.53 24.85 1.61
CA GLY A 215 -16.63 25.18 0.18
C GLY A 215 -17.97 25.81 -0.17
N VAL A 216 -19.08 25.24 0.31
CA VAL A 216 -20.42 25.82 0.14
C VAL A 216 -20.51 27.19 0.81
N PHE A 217 -20.00 27.33 2.03
CA PHE A 217 -19.95 28.61 2.73
C PHE A 217 -19.15 29.65 1.94
N SER A 218 -17.96 29.31 1.46
CA SER A 218 -17.13 30.17 0.62
C SER A 218 -17.87 30.62 -0.64
N LEU A 219 -18.59 29.73 -1.32
CA LEU A 219 -19.39 30.04 -2.50
C LEU A 219 -20.55 31.01 -2.18
N LEU A 220 -21.26 30.79 -1.07
CA LEU A 220 -22.39 31.63 -0.65
C LEU A 220 -21.96 33.04 -0.22
N PHE A 221 -20.80 33.17 0.44
CA PHE A 221 -20.32 34.45 0.99
C PHE A 221 -19.25 35.13 0.13
N GLY A 222 -18.90 34.57 -1.04
CA GLY A 222 -17.89 35.13 -1.93
C GLY A 222 -16.48 35.18 -1.34
N LEU A 223 -16.20 34.34 -0.34
CA LEU A 223 -14.89 34.26 0.30
C LEU A 223 -13.96 33.33 -0.49
N THR A 224 -12.65 33.53 -0.41
CA THR A 224 -11.67 32.59 -0.96
C THR A 224 -11.74 31.27 -0.21
N ALA A 225 -12.07 30.17 -0.91
CA ALA A 225 -12.12 28.84 -0.33
C ALA A 225 -10.76 28.46 0.25
N LEU A 226 -10.76 27.92 1.47
CA LEU A 226 -9.56 27.30 2.04
C LEU A 226 -9.22 26.01 1.27
N PRO A 227 -7.94 25.60 1.21
CA PRO A 227 -7.55 24.35 0.59
C PRO A 227 -8.33 23.19 1.23
N THR A 228 -9.22 22.59 0.44
CA THR A 228 -10.13 21.54 0.90
C THR A 228 -9.38 20.22 0.95
N ILE A 229 -9.03 19.77 2.15
CA ILE A 229 -8.44 18.44 2.34
C ILE A 229 -9.56 17.40 2.29
N ALA A 230 -9.65 16.67 1.18
CA ALA A 230 -10.64 15.62 0.99
C ALA A 230 -9.94 14.26 0.88
N LEU A 231 -10.13 13.41 1.90
CA LEU A 231 -9.60 12.05 1.96
C LEU A 231 -10.74 11.10 2.37
N PRO A 232 -11.82 10.97 1.58
CA PRO A 232 -13.04 10.26 2.01
C PRO A 232 -12.79 8.77 2.28
N GLY A 233 -11.80 8.19 1.61
CA GLY A 233 -11.43 6.80 1.81
C GLY A 233 -9.97 6.58 1.47
N ALA A 234 -9.52 5.36 1.75
CA ALA A 234 -8.20 4.89 1.39
C ALA A 234 -8.27 3.40 1.06
N VAL A 235 -7.30 2.92 0.29
CA VAL A 235 -7.07 1.50 0.12
C VAL A 235 -6.46 0.91 1.39
N VAL A 236 -7.26 0.06 2.04
CA VAL A 236 -6.84 -0.69 3.22
C VAL A 236 -6.11 -1.95 2.74
N VAL A 237 -4.87 -2.13 3.19
CA VAL A 237 -4.03 -3.29 2.85
C VAL A 237 -3.65 -4.02 4.13
N LEU A 238 -3.88 -5.32 4.17
CA LEU A 238 -3.53 -6.18 5.30
C LEU A 238 -2.16 -6.81 5.07
N GLY A 239 -1.38 -6.90 6.15
CA GLY A 239 -0.02 -7.47 6.11
C GLY A 239 1.11 -6.43 5.99
N LEU A 240 0.81 -5.14 5.86
CA LEU A 240 1.81 -4.05 5.86
C LEU A 240 2.18 -3.60 7.29
N ASN A 241 2.57 -4.54 8.15
CA ASN A 241 2.86 -4.25 9.56
C ASN A 241 4.28 -3.71 9.79
N LYS A 242 5.18 -3.91 8.83
CA LYS A 242 6.58 -3.46 8.88
C LYS A 242 6.86 -2.57 7.68
N ILE A 243 7.67 -1.53 7.87
CA ILE A 243 8.13 -0.68 6.77
C ILE A 243 9.22 -1.43 6.02
N ASP A 244 8.80 -2.20 5.03
CA ASP A 244 9.63 -3.05 4.19
C ASP A 244 9.47 -2.66 2.71
N ARG A 245 10.12 -3.41 1.81
CA ARG A 245 10.02 -3.20 0.37
C ARG A 245 8.57 -3.27 -0.15
N LYS A 246 7.73 -4.15 0.40
CA LYS A 246 6.32 -4.29 -0.01
C LYS A 246 5.52 -3.05 0.37
N THR A 247 5.65 -2.59 1.61
CA THR A 247 5.01 -1.35 2.10
C THR A 247 5.47 -0.15 1.29
N GLY A 248 6.77 -0.03 1.07
CA GLY A 248 7.36 1.07 0.31
C GLY A 248 6.88 1.14 -1.13
N LEU A 249 6.91 0.01 -1.85
CA LEU A 249 6.42 -0.07 -3.23
C LEU A 249 4.90 0.15 -3.32
N CYS A 250 4.13 -0.43 -2.40
CA CYS A 250 2.69 -0.22 -2.33
C CYS A 250 2.37 1.27 -2.14
N LYS A 251 3.10 1.96 -1.25
CA LYS A 251 2.90 3.39 -0.96
C LYS A 251 3.44 4.30 -2.07
N ALA A 252 4.52 3.93 -2.75
CA ALA A 252 5.02 4.66 -3.91
C ALA A 252 4.09 4.55 -5.14
N ALA A 253 3.25 3.52 -5.22
CA ALA A 253 2.38 3.27 -6.37
C ALA A 253 1.40 4.41 -6.66
N GLY A 254 0.71 4.96 -5.65
CA GLY A 254 -0.23 6.06 -5.84
C GLY A 254 0.42 7.32 -6.42
N PRO A 255 1.47 7.87 -5.78
CA PRO A 255 2.22 9.01 -6.34
C PRO A 255 2.79 8.75 -7.73
N THR A 256 3.22 7.51 -8.01
CA THR A 256 3.72 7.12 -9.35
C THR A 256 2.60 7.14 -10.39
N VAL A 257 1.41 6.64 -10.07
CA VAL A 257 0.25 6.71 -10.98
C VAL A 257 -0.12 8.16 -11.29
N ASN A 258 -0.12 9.05 -10.29
CA ASN A 258 -0.36 10.47 -10.51
C ASN A 258 0.72 11.12 -11.39
N LEU A 259 2.00 10.76 -11.18
CA LEU A 259 3.09 11.22 -12.02
C LEU A 259 2.88 10.81 -13.48
N VAL A 260 2.58 9.53 -13.73
CA VAL A 260 2.37 9.00 -15.09
C VAL A 260 1.12 9.61 -15.73
N TYR A 261 -0.01 9.62 -15.01
CA TYR A 261 -1.27 10.13 -15.54
C TYR A 261 -1.19 11.63 -15.83
N GLY A 262 -0.62 12.42 -14.91
CA GLY A 262 -0.35 13.84 -15.13
C GLY A 262 0.57 14.08 -16.32
N SER A 263 1.62 13.27 -16.50
CA SER A 263 2.54 13.39 -17.64
C SER A 263 1.84 13.12 -18.97
N ILE A 264 0.97 12.11 -19.02
CA ILE A 264 0.16 11.82 -20.21
C ILE A 264 -0.78 13.00 -20.52
N LEU A 265 -1.46 13.55 -19.52
CA LEU A 265 -2.34 14.71 -19.71
C LEU A 265 -1.57 15.94 -20.16
N LEU A 266 -0.38 16.19 -19.62
CA LEU A 266 0.48 17.29 -20.04
C LEU A 266 0.96 17.11 -21.48
N ALA A 267 1.30 15.89 -21.90
CA ALA A 267 1.64 15.64 -23.30
C ALA A 267 0.42 15.89 -24.21
N ILE A 268 -0.75 15.36 -23.84
CA ILE A 268 -2.00 15.57 -24.58
C ILE A 268 -2.36 17.05 -24.69
N SER A 269 -2.14 17.85 -23.65
CA SER A 269 -2.45 19.29 -23.67
C SER A 269 -1.68 20.04 -24.77
N PHE A 270 -0.46 19.60 -25.11
CA PHE A 270 0.32 20.18 -26.22
C PHE A 270 -0.06 19.61 -27.59
N PHE A 271 -0.57 18.38 -27.66
CA PHE A 271 -1.04 17.80 -28.92
C PHE A 271 -2.43 18.31 -29.33
N ILE A 272 -3.22 18.85 -28.41
CA ILE A 272 -4.51 19.48 -28.73
C ILE A 272 -4.25 20.79 -29.50
N PRO A 273 -4.79 20.94 -30.72
CA PRO A 273 -4.65 22.15 -31.52
C PRO A 273 -5.06 23.44 -30.79
N LYS A 274 -4.28 24.53 -30.97
CA LYS A 274 -4.53 25.83 -30.31
C LYS A 274 -5.88 26.47 -30.67
N ASN A 275 -6.46 26.14 -31.83
CA ASN A 275 -7.79 26.60 -32.22
C ASN A 275 -8.92 26.01 -31.36
N LEU A 276 -8.65 24.95 -30.58
CA LEU A 276 -9.58 24.40 -29.59
C LEU A 276 -9.44 25.07 -28.22
N TYR A 277 -8.75 26.20 -28.12
CA TYR A 277 -8.67 26.98 -26.89
C TYR A 277 -10.07 27.30 -26.33
N PRO A 278 -10.33 27.10 -25.01
CA PRO A 278 -9.38 26.80 -23.94
C PRO A 278 -9.26 25.30 -23.57
N LEU A 279 -9.70 24.36 -24.40
CA LEU A 279 -9.66 22.92 -24.07
C LEU A 279 -8.25 22.42 -23.74
N ASN A 280 -7.27 22.76 -24.58
CA ASN A 280 -5.86 22.44 -24.37
C ASN A 280 -5.35 22.96 -23.02
N LEU A 281 -5.67 24.21 -22.67
CA LEU A 281 -5.35 24.81 -21.39
C LEU A 281 -5.95 24.02 -20.22
N PHE A 282 -7.24 23.66 -20.29
CA PHE A 282 -7.91 22.92 -19.21
C PHE A 282 -7.42 21.48 -19.06
N VAL A 283 -6.96 20.84 -20.14
CA VAL A 283 -6.24 19.56 -20.05
C VAL A 283 -4.87 19.74 -19.37
N GLY A 284 -4.17 20.85 -19.63
CA GLY A 284 -2.97 21.23 -18.89
C GLY A 284 -3.23 21.47 -17.40
N VAL A 285 -4.35 22.12 -17.05
CA VAL A 285 -4.80 22.27 -15.66
C VAL A 285 -5.07 20.90 -15.04
N ALA A 286 -5.72 19.98 -15.75
CA ALA A 286 -5.95 18.62 -15.28
C ALA A 286 -4.63 17.85 -14.99
N ALA A 287 -3.58 18.09 -15.78
CA ALA A 287 -2.23 17.57 -15.50
C ALA A 287 -1.68 18.12 -14.18
N SER A 288 -1.80 19.43 -13.94
CA SER A 288 -1.37 20.04 -12.66
C SER A 288 -2.11 19.48 -11.45
N LEU A 289 -3.40 19.14 -11.57
CA LEU A 289 -4.16 18.51 -10.48
C LEU A 289 -3.58 17.15 -10.09
N ASN A 290 -3.16 16.34 -11.07
CA ASN A 290 -2.50 15.06 -10.82
C ASN A 290 -1.16 15.26 -10.11
N PHE A 291 -0.31 16.14 -10.61
CA PHE A 291 0.98 16.42 -9.99
C PHE A 291 0.83 16.98 -8.57
N MET A 292 -0.13 17.89 -8.37
CA MET A 292 -0.43 18.46 -7.06
C MET A 292 -0.92 17.39 -6.08
N LEU A 293 -1.84 16.51 -6.49
CA LEU A 293 -2.33 15.42 -5.64
C LEU A 293 -1.22 14.41 -5.31
N GLY A 294 -0.36 14.08 -6.28
CA GLY A 294 0.82 13.24 -6.06
C GLY A 294 1.78 13.89 -5.06
N LEU A 295 2.09 15.17 -5.23
CA LEU A 295 3.01 15.92 -4.38
C LEU A 295 2.46 16.08 -2.95
N PHE A 296 1.15 16.33 -2.80
CA PHE A 296 0.49 16.37 -1.50
C PHE A 296 0.64 15.06 -0.75
N ASN A 297 0.43 13.92 -1.43
CA ASN A 297 0.63 12.60 -0.82
C ASN A 297 2.10 12.27 -0.53
N MET A 298 3.06 13.00 -1.11
CA MET A 298 4.48 12.86 -0.78
C MET A 298 4.89 13.66 0.47
N ILE A 299 4.01 14.45 1.09
CA ILE A 299 4.34 15.12 2.36
C ILE A 299 4.59 14.05 3.44
N PRO A 300 5.72 14.06 4.16
CA PRO A 300 6.10 13.01 5.10
C PRO A 300 5.41 13.21 6.46
N VAL A 301 4.08 13.18 6.48
CA VAL A 301 3.26 13.43 7.67
C VAL A 301 2.09 12.45 7.75
N GLY A 302 1.91 11.85 8.93
CA GLY A 302 0.69 11.12 9.29
C GLY A 302 0.36 9.95 8.35
N ILE A 303 -0.84 10.00 7.78
CA ILE A 303 -1.42 8.95 6.92
C ILE A 303 -0.99 9.04 5.45
N LEU A 304 -0.31 10.12 5.05
CA LEU A 304 0.12 10.35 3.68
C LEU A 304 1.23 9.37 3.28
N ASP A 305 1.32 9.05 1.99
CA ASP A 305 2.19 7.98 1.52
C ASP A 305 3.68 8.29 1.67
N GLY A 306 4.03 9.57 1.49
CA GLY A 306 5.38 10.10 1.63
C GLY A 306 6.02 9.73 2.96
N GLN A 307 5.24 9.60 4.04
CA GLN A 307 5.76 9.22 5.35
C GLN A 307 6.36 7.81 5.35
N ASN A 308 5.69 6.86 4.69
CA ASN A 308 6.17 5.48 4.62
C ASN A 308 7.28 5.34 3.57
N ILE A 309 7.18 6.05 2.44
CA ILE A 309 8.21 6.04 1.39
C ILE A 309 9.52 6.64 1.94
N PHE A 310 9.46 7.74 2.68
CA PHE A 310 10.64 8.39 3.27
C PHE A 310 11.35 7.49 4.28
N LYS A 311 10.60 6.76 5.12
CA LYS A 311 11.15 5.80 6.07
C LYS A 311 11.73 4.57 5.39
N TRP A 312 11.15 4.13 4.28
CA TRP A 312 11.62 2.98 3.52
C TRP A 312 12.86 3.27 2.67
N ASN A 313 12.80 4.28 1.82
CA ASN A 313 13.88 4.64 0.90
C ASN A 313 13.83 6.13 0.55
N LYS A 314 14.75 6.91 1.15
CA LYS A 314 14.87 8.36 0.91
C LYS A 314 15.20 8.70 -0.54
N GLY A 315 15.97 7.86 -1.24
CA GLY A 315 16.32 8.09 -2.64
C GLY A 315 15.09 8.05 -3.55
N ILE A 316 14.25 7.02 -3.40
CA ILE A 316 12.98 6.91 -4.14
C ILE A 316 12.04 8.05 -3.76
N TYR A 317 11.98 8.40 -2.48
CA TYR A 317 11.19 9.54 -2.01
C TYR A 317 11.58 10.83 -2.73
N PHE A 318 12.86 11.22 -2.71
CA PHE A 318 13.31 12.46 -3.33
C PHE A 318 13.14 12.43 -4.85
N LEU A 319 13.39 11.29 -5.50
CA LEU A 319 13.19 11.15 -6.94
C LEU A 319 11.72 11.40 -7.33
N LEU A 320 10.77 10.75 -6.66
CA LEU A 320 9.34 10.94 -6.93
C LEU A 320 8.88 12.36 -6.59
N PHE A 321 9.27 12.88 -5.42
CA PHE A 321 8.92 14.24 -5.00
C PHE A 321 9.44 15.27 -6.00
N SER A 322 10.71 15.19 -6.38
CA SER A 322 11.32 16.12 -7.33
C SER A 322 10.70 16.01 -8.71
N ALA A 323 10.42 14.80 -9.22
CA ALA A 323 9.76 14.63 -10.51
C ALA A 323 8.36 15.28 -10.54
N LEU A 324 7.55 15.03 -9.51
CA LEU A 324 6.23 15.63 -9.35
C LEU A 324 6.31 17.16 -9.24
N ALA A 325 7.23 17.68 -8.43
CA ALA A 325 7.42 19.11 -8.22
C ALA A 325 7.88 19.83 -9.49
N ILE A 326 8.87 19.27 -10.21
CA ILE A 326 9.39 19.86 -11.45
C ILE A 326 8.30 19.92 -12.50
N LEU A 327 7.55 18.82 -12.73
CA LEU A 327 6.47 18.80 -13.71
C LEU A 327 5.31 19.72 -13.32
N LEU A 328 5.01 19.84 -12.02
CA LEU A 328 4.04 20.82 -11.53
C LEU A 328 4.49 22.24 -11.89
N ILE A 329 5.74 22.61 -11.58
CA ILE A 329 6.30 23.95 -11.87
C ILE A 329 6.27 24.23 -13.37
N ILE A 330 6.71 23.29 -14.21
CA ILE A 330 6.66 23.42 -15.67
C ILE A 330 5.21 23.64 -16.11
N THR A 331 4.26 22.86 -15.59
CA THR A 331 2.85 22.97 -15.97
C THR A 331 2.28 24.34 -15.58
N TYR A 332 2.57 24.82 -14.37
CA TYR A 332 2.18 26.16 -13.93
C TYR A 332 2.80 27.25 -14.79
N PHE A 333 4.09 27.15 -15.13
CA PHE A 333 4.74 28.11 -16.01
C PHE A 333 4.05 28.20 -17.38
N ASN A 334 3.64 27.06 -17.96
CA ASN A 334 2.91 27.04 -19.23
C ASN A 334 1.49 27.60 -19.10
N ILE A 335 0.76 27.31 -18.02
CA ILE A 335 -0.60 27.80 -17.78
C ILE A 335 -0.63 29.31 -17.61
N TYR A 336 0.30 29.86 -16.81
CA TYR A 336 0.35 31.28 -16.44
C TYR A 336 1.31 32.10 -17.32
N ALA A 337 1.82 31.52 -18.41
CA ALA A 337 2.66 32.25 -19.36
C ALA A 337 1.89 33.44 -19.96
N PRO A 338 2.57 34.58 -20.23
CA PRO A 338 2.00 35.71 -20.95
C PRO A 338 1.38 35.28 -22.28
N ILE A 339 0.30 35.95 -22.71
CA ILE A 339 -0.45 35.60 -23.93
C ILE A 339 0.46 35.40 -25.14
N GLN A 340 1.48 36.24 -25.30
CA GLN A 340 2.40 36.20 -26.45
C GLN A 340 3.29 34.95 -26.48
N THR A 341 3.56 34.34 -25.33
CA THR A 341 4.43 33.16 -25.21
C THR A 341 3.68 31.93 -24.71
N ASN A 342 2.37 32.04 -24.50
CA ASN A 342 1.58 30.96 -23.93
C ASN A 342 1.42 29.83 -24.97
N PRO A 343 1.83 28.60 -24.65
CA PRO A 343 1.74 27.48 -25.59
C PRO A 343 0.30 27.09 -25.91
N TYR A 344 -0.68 27.50 -25.09
CA TYR A 344 -2.08 27.15 -25.24
C TYR A 344 -2.89 28.18 -26.04
N VAL A 345 -2.52 29.46 -25.99
CA VAL A 345 -3.30 30.54 -26.60
C VAL A 345 -3.00 30.61 -28.11
N PRO A 346 -4.02 30.67 -28.99
CA PRO A 346 -3.80 30.84 -30.42
C PRO A 346 -3.32 32.26 -30.73
N GLU A 347 -2.52 32.42 -31.78
CA GLU A 347 -1.91 33.72 -32.17
C GLU A 347 -2.93 34.79 -32.58
N SER A 348 -4.18 34.41 -32.81
CA SER A 348 -5.28 35.31 -33.19
C SER A 348 -5.94 36.03 -32.00
N LEU A 349 -5.60 35.65 -30.76
CA LEU A 349 -6.10 36.17 -29.48
C LEU A 349 -5.00 36.95 -28.78
#